data_AF-A0A1G2W3P5-F1
#
_entry.id   AF-A0A1G2W3P5-F1
#
_cell.length_a   1.000
_cell.length_b   1.000
_cell.length_c   1.000
_cell.angle_alpha   90.00
_cell.angle_beta   90.00
_cell.angle_gamma   90.00
#
_symmetry.space_group_name_H-M   'P 1'
#
loop_
_entity.id
_entity.type
_entity.pdbx_description
1 polymer ?
#
loop_
_entity_poly.entity_id
_entity_poly.type
_entity_poly.pdbx_seq_one_letter_code
_entity_poly.pdbx_strand_id
1 'polypeptide(L)' 'MTATTVQQEIPMIPAFVARIADYAADGPAYLRLAADGAMEWVAAQRDATPFSSMREATRHATRLPAKLRAFGVPRRD' A
#
# COMPACT_ATOMS: atom_id res chain seq x y z
N MET A 1 -15.34 -36.75 -16.85
CA MET A 1 -15.60 -35.31 -16.66
C MET A 1 -14.75 -34.84 -15.49
N THR A 2 -13.58 -34.28 -15.74
CA THR A 2 -12.70 -33.72 -14.71
C THR A 2 -12.41 -32.28 -15.11
N ALA A 3 -13.12 -31.34 -14.49
CA ALA A 3 -12.83 -29.93 -14.64
C ALA A 3 -11.57 -29.63 -13.81
N THR A 4 -10.43 -29.60 -14.48
CA THR A 4 -9.19 -29.08 -13.89
C THR A 4 -9.37 -27.57 -13.72
N THR A 5 -9.71 -27.14 -12.50
CA THR A 5 -9.68 -25.73 -12.14
C THR A 5 -8.23 -25.25 -12.25
N VAL A 6 -7.92 -24.54 -13.33
CA VAL A 6 -6.67 -23.79 -13.45
C VAL A 6 -6.76 -22.65 -12.44
N GLN A 7 -6.20 -22.86 -11.24
CA GLN A 7 -5.93 -21.77 -10.31
C GLN A 7 -4.93 -20.84 -11.01
N GLN A 8 -5.43 -19.77 -11.61
CA GLN A 8 -4.59 -18.71 -12.12
C GLN A 8 -3.89 -18.08 -10.92
N GLU A 9 -2.59 -18.33 -10.77
CA GLU A 9 -1.72 -17.57 -9.88
C GLU A 9 -1.70 -16.13 -10.37
N ILE A 10 -2.59 -15.30 -9.81
CA ILE A 10 -2.55 -13.86 -10.03
C ILE A 10 -1.24 -13.39 -9.40
N PRO A 11 -0.29 -12.83 -10.16
CA PRO A 11 0.96 -12.36 -9.60
C PRO A 11 0.66 -11.34 -8.50
N MET A 12 1.03 -11.69 -7.26
CA MET A 12 0.88 -10.81 -6.11
C MET A 12 1.95 -9.73 -6.19
N ILE A 13 1.67 -8.68 -6.98
CA ILE A 13 2.52 -7.50 -7.04
C ILE A 13 2.37 -6.79 -5.69
N PRO A 14 3.46 -6.66 -4.91
CA PRO A 14 3.40 -5.97 -3.64
C PRO A 14 2.98 -4.52 -3.85
N ALA A 15 2.24 -3.99 -2.90
CA ALA A 15 1.69 -2.64 -2.95
C ALA A 15 2.01 -1.87 -1.67
N PHE A 16 1.98 -0.55 -1.75
CA PHE A 16 2.18 0.35 -0.62
C PHE A 16 0.95 1.22 -0.42
N VAL A 17 0.83 1.82 0.76
CA VAL A 17 -0.09 2.94 0.98
C VAL A 17 0.70 4.23 0.87
N ALA A 18 0.33 5.09 -0.06
CA ALA A 18 0.91 6.41 -0.26
C ALA A 18 -0.11 7.49 0.10
N ARG A 19 0.36 8.61 0.64
CA ARG A 19 -0.41 9.84 0.76
C ARG A 19 0.30 10.96 0.02
N ILE A 20 -0.48 11.90 -0.49
CA ILE A 20 0.02 13.16 -1.01
C ILE A 20 -0.14 14.17 0.13
N ALA A 21 0.97 14.57 0.73
CA ALA A 21 0.97 15.71 1.65
C ALA A 21 0.69 16.99 0.83
N ASP A 22 0.16 18.02 1.49
CA ASP A 22 -0.20 19.29 0.84
C ASP A 22 0.93 19.81 -0.05
N TYR A 23 0.56 20.62 -1.06
CA TYR A 23 1.39 21.08 -2.19
C TYR A 23 2.81 21.60 -1.85
N ALA A 24 3.09 21.89 -0.58
CA ALA A 24 4.38 22.34 -0.06
C ALA A 24 5.34 21.22 0.41
N ALA A 25 4.92 19.95 0.37
CA ALA A 25 5.75 18.81 0.80
C ALA A 25 6.55 18.19 -0.36
N ASP A 26 7.75 17.70 -0.04
CA ASP A 26 8.79 17.13 -0.93
C ASP A 26 8.41 15.84 -1.70
N GLY A 27 7.11 15.55 -1.87
CA GLY A 27 6.61 14.42 -2.63
C GLY A 27 5.69 13.48 -1.84
N PRO A 28 5.37 12.29 -2.39
CA PRO A 28 4.50 11.33 -1.74
C PRO A 28 5.17 10.76 -0.48
N ALA A 29 4.38 10.56 0.58
CA ALA A 29 4.80 9.84 1.76
C ALA A 29 4.14 8.46 1.81
N TYR A 30 4.87 7.45 2.24
CA TYR A 30 4.47 6.06 2.25
C TYR A 30 4.25 5.57 3.69
N LEU A 31 3.30 4.68 3.89
CA LEU A 31 2.96 4.17 5.21
C LEU A 31 3.98 3.12 5.67
N ARG A 32 4.52 3.33 6.87
CA ARG A 32 5.26 2.34 7.65
C ARG A 32 4.43 1.98 8.88
N LEU A 33 4.20 0.69 9.08
CA LEU A 33 3.66 0.15 10.31
C LEU A 33 4.83 -0.29 11.19
N ALA A 34 4.97 0.34 12.35
CA ALA A 34 5.93 -0.05 13.36
C ALA A 34 5.47 -1.34 14.08
N ALA A 35 6.40 -2.00 14.77
CA ALA A 35 6.15 -3.28 15.44
C ALA A 35 5.12 -3.18 16.59
N ASP A 36 4.95 -1.99 17.15
CA ASP A 36 3.93 -1.65 18.16
C ASP A 36 2.56 -1.32 17.53
N GLY A 37 2.44 -1.39 16.21
CA GLY A 37 1.24 -1.01 15.46
C GLY A 37 1.11 0.49 15.19
N ALA A 38 2.10 1.30 15.56
CA ALA A 38 2.09 2.72 15.23
C ALA A 38 2.20 2.94 13.71
N MET A 39 1.50 3.97 13.24
CA MET A 39 1.48 4.37 11.83
C MET A 39 2.39 5.56 11.62
N GLU A 40 3.42 5.37 10.81
CA GLU A 40 4.39 6.39 10.47
C GLU A 40 4.40 6.64 8.96
N TRP A 41 4.79 7.85 8.56
CA TRP A 41 4.86 8.25 7.16
C TRP A 41 6.30 8.52 6.78
N VAL A 42 6.83 7.73 5.84
CA VAL A 42 8.22 7.80 5.38
C VAL A 42 8.28 8.34 3.95
N ALA A 43 9.35 9.04 3.59
CA ALA A 43 9.49 9.63 2.26
C ALA A 43 9.84 8.60 1.18
N ALA A 44 10.55 7.51 1.53
CA ALA A 44 11.04 6.54 0.57
C ALA A 44 10.24 5.22 0.60
N GLN A 45 9.93 4.67 -0.58
CA GLN A 45 9.21 3.39 -0.71
C GLN A 45 9.93 2.21 -0.05
N ARG A 46 11.27 2.21 -0.05
CA ARG A 46 12.09 1.15 0.54
C ARG A 46 11.89 1.01 2.06
N ASP A 47 11.48 2.09 2.73
CA ASP A 47 11.29 2.14 4.18
C ASP A 47 9.81 1.92 4.56
N ALA A 48 8.92 1.79 3.57
CA ALA A 48 7.49 1.60 3.76
C ALA A 48 7.15 0.12 3.97
N THR A 49 6.00 -0.12 4.59
CA THR A 49 5.50 -1.49 4.78
C THR A 49 4.88 -2.00 3.46
N PRO A 50 5.44 -3.07 2.87
CA PRO A 50 4.83 -3.69 1.69
C PRO A 50 3.61 -4.52 2.11
N PHE A 51 2.51 -4.35 1.37
CA PHE A 51 1.33 -5.20 1.45
C PHE A 51 1.38 -6.26 0.35
N SER A 52 0.76 -7.41 0.61
CA SER A 52 0.76 -8.56 -0.32
C SER A 52 0.04 -8.27 -1.64
N SER A 53 -0.88 -7.31 -1.64
CA SER A 53 -1.66 -6.96 -2.82
C SER A 53 -2.18 -5.52 -2.78
N MET A 54 -2.54 -4.99 -3.96
CA MET A 54 -3.27 -3.73 -4.11
C MET A 54 -4.57 -3.70 -3.29
N ARG A 55 -5.29 -4.83 -3.21
CA ARG A 55 -6.55 -4.92 -2.44
C ARG A 55 -6.31 -4.72 -0.95
N GLU A 56 -5.21 -5.26 -0.44
CA GLU A 56 -4.82 -5.09 0.96
C GLU A 56 -4.40 -3.66 1.24
N ALA A 57 -3.49 -3.09 0.43
CA ALA A 57 -3.07 -1.71 0.55
C ALA A 57 -4.27 -0.73 0.51
N THR A 58 -5.19 -0.89 -0.44
CA THR A 58 -6.38 -0.05 -0.53
C THR A 58 -7.28 -0.18 0.70
N ARG A 59 -7.46 -1.39 1.25
CA ARG A 59 -8.24 -1.58 2.49
C ARG A 59 -7.60 -0.85 3.67
N HIS A 60 -6.28 -0.86 3.78
CA HIS A 60 -5.57 -0.06 4.78
C HIS A 60 -5.78 1.44 4.53
N ALA A 61 -5.63 1.90 3.29
CA ALA A 61 -5.84 3.31 2.93
C ALA A 61 -7.25 3.82 3.27
N THR A 62 -8.29 3.03 3.02
CA THR A 62 -9.69 3.42 3.29
C THR A 62 -10.04 3.47 4.78
N ARG A 63 -9.25 2.82 5.64
CA ARG A 63 -9.43 2.88 7.10
C ARG A 63 -8.79 4.13 7.71
N LEU A 64 -7.94 4.82 6.95
CA LEU A 64 -7.30 6.05 7.40
C LEU A 64 -8.27 7.23 7.29
N PRO A 65 -8.08 8.29 8.11
CA PRO A 65 -8.86 9.51 7.99
C PRO A 65 -8.81 10.10 6.57
N ALA A 66 -9.98 10.48 6.03
CA ALA A 66 -10.10 10.99 4.66
C ALA A 66 -9.19 12.21 4.38
N LYS A 67 -8.90 13.03 5.40
CA LYS A 67 -7.96 14.17 5.31
C LYS A 67 -6.56 13.78 4.84
N LEU A 68 -6.15 12.53 5.06
CA LEU A 68 -4.84 12.04 4.67
C LEU A 68 -4.74 11.72 3.18
N ARG A 69 -5.87 11.61 2.46
CA ARG A 69 -5.91 11.31 1.01
C ARG A 69 -4.94 10.18 0.67
N ALA A 70 -5.05 9.07 1.39
CA ALA A 70 -4.20 7.91 1.25
C ALA A 70 -4.74 6.98 0.15
N PHE A 71 -3.84 6.34 -0.60
CA PHE A 71 -4.14 5.48 -1.73
C PHE A 71 -3.24 4.25 -1.74
N GLY A 72 -3.77 3.11 -2.17
CA GLY A 72 -2.95 1.94 -2.50
C GLY A 72 -2.24 2.17 -3.84
N VAL A 73 -0.92 1.97 -3.88
CA VAL A 73 -0.09 2.11 -5.08
C VAL A 73 0.75 0.85 -5.29
N PRO A 74 0.92 0.37 -6.54
CA PRO A 74 1.78 -0.79 -6.79
C PRO A 74 3.24 -0.41 -6.53
N ARG A 75 4.05 -1.39 -6.09
CA ARG A 75 5.51 -1.24 -6.10
C ARG A 75 5.97 -1.00 -7.53
N ARG A 76 6.66 0.11 -7.74
CA ARG A 76 7.41 0.36 -8.98
C ARG A 76 8.87 0.03 -8.71
N ASP A 77 9.46 -0.78 -9.57
CA ASP A 77 10.91 -1.04 -9.57
C ASP A 77 11.68 0.17 -10.11
#